data_AF-A0A7J5ZMQ4-F1
#
_entry.id   AF-A0A7J5ZMQ4-F1
#
_cell.length_a   1.000
_cell.length_b   1.000
_cell.length_c   1.000
_cell.angle_alpha   90.00
_cell.angle_beta   90.00
_cell.angle_gamma   90.00
#
_symmetry.space_group_name_H-M   'P 1'
#
loop_
_entity.id
_entity.type
_entity.pdbx_description
1 polymer ?
#
loop_
_entity_poly.entity_id
_entity_poly.type
_entity_poly.pdbx_seq_one_letter_code
_entity_poly.pdbx_strand_id
1 'polypeptide(L)'
;MYGTESAVAQSAEEEGVLRRCSVRQLTRWSRESVTGIRIGRLRPNTLMLGFKRDWKTANTVDVQAYVGVLHDAFDFEYGTMILRLNQGLDISHILAAEEEMERMLLEQQVMEIEENGFQEGGKGFFKRYRKSKKALAPKAVELPQSSDVLKINQRLMEASSQFKRKQGKGTIDVWWLFDDGGLTLLLPYILTTRKKWRDCKLRIFIAGQPDRVQQDEEEIQSLLKKFRIKCTDIIIITELHIKPTSENWKLFEDMIAPFRLYEGSKDTSQAETLRKENPWKITDAELDRFEEKTSLQVRLNELLQESSRAAKLIIVSMPIARKGSVSDHLYMSWLEALTKNLPPTLLVRGNHKSVLTFYS
;
A
#
# COMPACT_ATOMS: atom_id res chain seq x y z
N MET A 1 -22.45 27.48 -5.60
CA MET A 1 -22.69 26.11 -5.10
C MET A 1 -21.46 25.24 -5.33
N TYR A 2 -20.35 25.55 -4.64
CA TYR A 2 -19.13 24.73 -4.61
C TYR A 2 -18.63 24.75 -3.16
N GLY A 3 -19.26 23.96 -2.29
CA GLY A 3 -18.97 23.99 -0.85
C GLY A 3 -19.11 22.65 -0.14
N THR A 4 -19.31 21.55 -0.87
CA THR A 4 -19.69 20.27 -0.25
C THR A 4 -18.56 19.26 -0.15
N GLU A 5 -17.45 19.37 -0.89
CA GLU A 5 -16.34 18.41 -0.77
C GLU A 5 -15.25 18.86 0.23
N SER A 6 -14.94 20.16 0.28
CA SER A 6 -14.01 20.73 1.27
C SER A 6 -14.58 20.71 2.71
N ALA A 7 -15.89 20.93 2.85
CA ALA A 7 -16.56 20.91 4.16
C ALA A 7 -16.65 19.50 4.77
N VAL A 8 -16.71 18.44 3.96
CA VAL A 8 -16.74 17.05 4.47
C VAL A 8 -15.38 16.63 5.01
N ALA A 9 -14.28 17.08 4.40
CA ALA A 9 -12.93 16.83 4.89
C ALA A 9 -12.63 17.62 6.18
N GLN A 10 -13.05 18.89 6.24
CA GLN A 10 -12.92 19.73 7.44
C GLN A 10 -13.82 19.27 8.60
N SER A 11 -15.06 18.88 8.31
CA SER A 11 -15.98 18.31 9.32
C SER A 11 -15.48 16.97 9.87
N ALA A 12 -14.83 16.14 9.04
CA ALA A 12 -14.24 14.88 9.50
C ALA A 12 -12.96 15.07 10.34
N GLU A 13 -12.19 16.15 10.12
CA GLU A 13 -11.06 16.54 10.99
C GLU A 13 -11.54 17.07 12.35
N GLU A 14 -12.63 17.86 12.37
CA GLU A 14 -13.22 18.40 13.61
C GLU A 14 -13.91 17.33 14.47
N GLU A 15 -14.49 16.29 13.87
CA GLU A 15 -15.07 15.14 14.60
C GLU A 15 -14.05 14.08 15.03
N GLY A 16 -12.75 14.28 14.74
CA GLY A 16 -11.68 13.33 15.09
C GLY A 16 -11.68 12.04 14.26
N VAL A 17 -12.40 12.02 13.13
CA VAL A 17 -12.54 10.87 12.22
C VAL A 17 -11.39 10.81 11.21
N LEU A 18 -10.82 11.95 10.83
CA LEU A 18 -9.56 12.06 10.08
C LEU A 18 -8.53 12.82 10.92
N ARG A 19 -7.29 12.31 10.98
CA ARG A 19 -6.14 13.07 11.48
C ARG A 19 -4.93 12.87 10.58
N ARG A 20 -4.34 13.96 10.09
CA ARG A 20 -2.99 13.95 9.51
C ARG A 20 -1.97 13.70 10.62
N CYS A 21 -1.32 12.54 10.58
CA CYS A 21 -0.17 12.22 11.42
C CYS A 21 1.06 11.98 10.54
N SER A 22 2.17 12.65 10.87
CA SER A 22 3.51 12.29 10.37
C SER A 22 3.83 10.83 10.74
N VAL A 23 4.71 10.15 9.98
CA VAL A 23 5.21 8.80 10.30
C VAL A 23 5.76 8.72 11.73
N ARG A 24 6.37 9.81 12.24
CA ARG A 24 6.84 9.93 13.64
C ARG A 24 5.70 10.11 14.66
N GLN A 25 4.56 10.66 14.21
CA GLN A 25 3.35 10.75 15.01
C GLN A 25 2.54 9.45 14.94
N LEU A 26 2.70 8.59 13.93
CA LEU A 26 2.03 7.28 13.82
C LEU A 26 2.53 6.29 14.87
N THR A 27 3.83 6.24 15.15
CA THR A 27 4.39 5.46 16.28
C THR A 27 3.95 6.00 17.63
N ARG A 28 3.96 7.34 17.78
CA ARG A 28 3.42 8.02 18.98
C ARG A 28 1.91 7.80 19.13
N TRP A 29 1.14 7.79 18.05
CA TRP A 29 -0.31 7.57 18.02
C TRP A 29 -0.69 6.11 18.22
N SER A 30 0.10 5.14 17.73
CA SER A 30 -0.08 3.73 18.09
C SER A 30 0.02 3.56 19.61
N ARG A 31 0.92 4.32 20.26
CA ARG A 31 1.05 4.36 21.73
C ARG A 31 0.01 5.25 22.44
N GLU A 32 -0.39 6.38 21.86
CA GLU A 32 -1.33 7.35 22.45
C GLU A 32 -2.81 7.00 22.20
N SER A 33 -3.14 6.23 21.15
CA SER A 33 -4.50 5.68 20.92
C SER A 33 -4.91 4.68 21.99
N VAL A 34 -3.94 4.12 22.71
CA VAL A 34 -4.16 3.27 23.89
C VAL A 34 -4.83 4.07 25.02
N THR A 35 -4.65 5.39 25.07
CA THR A 35 -5.21 6.27 26.12
C THR A 35 -6.16 7.37 25.62
N GLY A 36 -6.07 7.78 24.35
CA GLY A 36 -6.58 9.08 23.90
C GLY A 36 -7.83 9.12 23.02
N ILE A 37 -8.32 8.01 22.46
CA ILE A 37 -9.59 8.01 21.72
C ILE A 37 -10.65 7.30 22.57
N ARG A 38 -11.25 8.06 23.50
CA ARG A 38 -12.49 7.65 24.18
C ARG A 38 -13.63 8.56 23.74
N ILE A 39 -14.01 8.46 22.47
CA ILE A 39 -15.39 8.74 22.06
C ILE A 39 -16.11 7.38 22.05
N GLY A 40 -16.53 6.93 23.23
CA GLY A 40 -17.33 5.69 23.40
C GLY A 40 -16.62 4.35 23.12
N ARG A 41 -17.37 3.39 22.55
CA ARG A 41 -16.94 2.01 22.23
C ARG A 41 -16.22 1.89 20.87
N LEU A 42 -16.07 2.97 20.12
CA LEU A 42 -15.41 2.96 18.81
C LEU A 42 -13.90 2.97 19.01
N ARG A 43 -13.27 1.81 18.80
CA ARG A 43 -11.81 1.66 18.77
C ARG A 43 -11.41 1.08 17.42
N PRO A 44 -10.41 1.65 16.74
CA PRO A 44 -9.87 1.03 15.53
C PRO A 44 -9.34 -0.36 15.89
N ASN A 45 -9.59 -1.34 15.04
CA ASN A 45 -9.12 -2.73 15.22
C ASN A 45 -8.17 -3.18 14.10
N THR A 46 -8.02 -2.36 13.07
CA THR A 46 -7.21 -2.66 11.89
C THR A 46 -6.42 -1.41 11.49
N LEU A 47 -5.12 -1.56 11.28
CA LEU A 47 -4.21 -0.57 10.72
C LEU A 47 -4.02 -0.85 9.23
N MET A 48 -4.25 0.15 8.37
CA MET A 48 -4.01 0.06 6.94
C MET A 48 -2.95 1.07 6.51
N LEU A 49 -1.95 0.61 5.76
CA LEU A 49 -0.82 1.39 5.29
C LEU A 49 -0.63 1.22 3.78
N GLY A 50 0.01 2.20 3.15
CA GLY A 50 0.54 2.07 1.79
C GLY A 50 1.93 1.45 1.82
N PHE A 51 2.26 0.61 0.85
CA PHE A 51 3.59 0.02 0.73
C PHE A 51 4.68 1.09 0.50
N LYS A 52 5.72 1.09 1.34
CA LYS A 52 6.87 1.99 1.21
C LYS A 52 7.76 1.59 0.01
N ARG A 53 7.52 2.18 -1.17
CA ARG A 53 8.21 1.83 -2.42
C ARG A 53 9.66 2.30 -2.51
N ASP A 54 9.96 3.41 -1.86
CA ASP A 54 11.26 4.09 -1.87
C ASP A 54 12.23 3.50 -0.83
N TRP A 55 11.91 2.37 -0.19
CA TRP A 55 12.70 1.80 0.91
C TRP A 55 14.16 1.53 0.56
N LYS A 56 14.49 1.28 -0.72
CA LYS A 56 15.87 1.05 -1.19
C LYS A 56 16.71 2.32 -1.25
N THR A 57 16.07 3.47 -1.43
CA THR A 57 16.71 4.80 -1.57
C THR A 57 16.48 5.69 -0.35
N ALA A 58 15.53 5.31 0.52
CA ALA A 58 15.17 6.05 1.71
C ALA A 58 16.25 5.96 2.80
N ASN A 59 16.22 6.91 3.73
CA ASN A 59 17.06 6.85 4.91
C ASN A 59 16.67 5.65 5.78
N THR A 60 17.65 5.05 6.45
CA THR A 60 17.47 3.88 7.33
C THR A 60 16.43 4.16 8.39
N VAL A 61 16.46 5.35 9.00
CA VAL A 61 15.52 5.79 10.04
C VAL A 61 14.06 5.68 9.56
N ASP A 62 13.78 6.02 8.31
CA ASP A 62 12.41 5.99 7.77
C ASP A 62 11.94 4.55 7.50
N VAL A 63 12.85 3.67 7.07
CA VAL A 63 12.57 2.24 6.91
C VAL A 63 12.30 1.59 8.26
N GLN A 64 13.15 1.87 9.26
CA GLN A 64 12.97 1.40 10.63
C GLN A 64 11.68 1.93 11.26
N ALA A 65 11.31 3.18 10.99
CA ALA A 65 10.05 3.73 11.45
C ALA A 65 8.84 3.00 10.81
N TYR A 66 8.88 2.76 9.50
CA TYR A 66 7.81 2.04 8.80
C TYR A 66 7.64 0.60 9.33
N VAL A 67 8.74 -0.15 9.44
CA VAL A 67 8.73 -1.52 10.00
C VAL A 67 8.37 -1.52 11.49
N GLY A 68 8.83 -0.52 12.24
CA GLY A 68 8.48 -0.32 13.64
C GLY A 68 6.98 -0.14 13.86
N VAL A 69 6.28 0.61 12.99
CA VAL A 69 4.81 0.74 13.03
C VAL A 69 4.13 -0.62 12.80
N LEU A 70 4.63 -1.44 11.88
CA LEU A 70 4.09 -2.78 11.64
C LEU A 70 4.25 -3.67 12.88
N HIS A 71 5.45 -3.66 13.49
CA HIS A 71 5.69 -4.43 14.71
C HIS A 71 4.85 -3.96 15.89
N ASP A 72 4.75 -2.64 16.10
CA ASP A 72 3.92 -2.08 17.16
C ASP A 72 2.44 -2.49 16.94
N ALA A 73 1.94 -2.46 15.70
CA ALA A 73 0.59 -2.93 15.37
C ALA A 73 0.38 -4.42 15.68
N PHE A 74 1.39 -5.26 15.44
CA PHE A 74 1.36 -6.67 15.80
C PHE A 74 1.33 -6.88 17.32
N ASP A 75 2.15 -6.13 18.06
CA ASP A 75 2.22 -6.19 19.53
C ASP A 75 0.92 -5.74 20.19
N PHE A 76 0.20 -4.79 19.57
CA PHE A 76 -1.11 -4.32 20.02
C PHE A 76 -2.32 -5.12 19.50
N GLU A 77 -2.08 -6.26 18.84
CA GLU A 77 -3.14 -7.13 18.29
C GLU A 77 -4.08 -6.40 17.31
N TYR A 78 -3.56 -5.48 16.50
CA TYR A 78 -4.29 -4.88 15.38
C TYR A 78 -4.23 -5.79 14.16
N GLY A 79 -5.34 -5.92 13.43
CA GLY A 79 -5.28 -6.36 12.05
C GLY A 79 -4.39 -5.39 11.26
N THR A 80 -3.51 -5.87 10.40
CA THR A 80 -2.57 -5.03 9.64
C THR A 80 -2.73 -5.30 8.16
N MET A 81 -2.82 -4.23 7.37
CA MET A 81 -3.02 -4.29 5.93
C MET A 81 -2.02 -3.38 5.22
N ILE A 82 -1.34 -3.87 4.19
CA ILE A 82 -0.45 -3.07 3.34
C ILE A 82 -0.94 -3.13 1.90
N LEU A 83 -1.37 -1.99 1.36
CA LEU A 83 -1.75 -1.87 -0.05
C LEU A 83 -0.55 -1.47 -0.89
N ARG A 84 -0.24 -2.26 -1.93
CA ARG A 84 0.76 -1.95 -2.95
C ARG A 84 0.07 -1.74 -4.30
N LEU A 85 0.34 -0.58 -4.91
CA LEU A 85 0.01 -0.29 -6.31
C LEU A 85 1.29 -0.12 -7.12
N ASN A 86 1.28 -0.52 -8.40
CA ASN A 86 2.45 -0.43 -9.28
C ASN A 86 2.88 1.02 -9.55
N GLN A 87 1.93 1.94 -9.51
CA GLN A 87 2.15 3.36 -9.78
C GLN A 87 2.57 4.09 -8.51
N GLY A 88 2.24 3.56 -7.33
CA GLY A 88 2.40 4.24 -6.04
C GLY A 88 1.07 4.75 -5.51
N LEU A 89 1.11 5.31 -4.29
CA LEU A 89 -0.06 5.90 -3.63
C LEU A 89 0.11 7.39 -3.33
N ASP A 90 1.33 7.91 -3.44
CA ASP A 90 1.61 9.31 -3.15
C ASP A 90 1.25 10.18 -4.36
N ILE A 91 0.21 11.00 -4.16
CA ILE A 91 -0.28 12.00 -5.11
C ILE A 91 -0.19 13.41 -4.51
N SER A 92 0.51 13.58 -3.38
CA SER A 92 0.54 14.85 -2.65
C SER A 92 1.08 16.01 -3.49
N HIS A 93 2.14 15.78 -4.27
CA HIS A 93 2.71 16.77 -5.19
C HIS A 93 1.77 17.10 -6.36
N ILE A 94 0.92 16.16 -6.77
CA ILE A 94 -0.05 16.37 -7.85
C ILE A 94 -1.21 17.21 -7.34
N LEU A 95 -1.76 16.87 -6.17
CA LEU A 95 -2.85 17.62 -5.55
C LEU A 95 -2.43 19.05 -5.24
N ALA A 96 -1.23 19.25 -4.71
CA ALA A 96 -0.70 20.59 -4.45
C ALA A 96 -0.55 21.42 -5.75
N ALA A 97 -0.12 20.80 -6.84
CA ALA A 97 0.00 21.46 -8.14
C ALA A 97 -1.38 21.76 -8.78
N GLU A 98 -2.37 20.87 -8.61
CA GLU A 98 -3.75 21.12 -9.06
C GLU A 98 -4.39 22.27 -8.29
N GLU A 99 -4.24 22.30 -6.95
CA GLU A 99 -4.74 23.40 -6.11
C GLU A 99 -4.11 24.75 -6.50
N GLU A 100 -2.80 24.77 -6.78
CA GLU A 100 -2.11 25.98 -7.22
C GLU A 100 -2.57 26.44 -8.61
N MET A 101 -2.81 25.50 -9.53
CA MET A 101 -3.36 25.78 -10.87
C MET A 101 -4.79 26.33 -10.80
N GLU A 102 -5.66 25.72 -10.00
CA GLU A 102 -7.03 26.19 -9.81
C GLU A 102 -7.05 27.60 -9.23
N ARG A 103 -6.18 27.88 -8.25
CA ARG A 103 -6.05 29.22 -7.67
C ARG A 103 -5.64 30.26 -8.70
N MET A 104 -4.68 29.94 -9.57
CA MET A 104 -4.26 30.84 -10.66
C MET A 104 -5.38 31.07 -11.69
N LEU A 105 -6.16 30.04 -12.03
CA LEU A 105 -7.30 30.18 -12.96
C LEU A 105 -8.43 31.03 -12.39
N LEU A 106 -8.73 30.86 -11.09
CA LEU A 106 -9.68 31.70 -10.36
C LEU A 106 -9.22 33.16 -10.33
N GLU A 107 -7.94 33.42 -10.04
CA GLU A 107 -7.37 34.77 -10.07
C GLU A 107 -7.46 35.39 -11.48
N GLN A 108 -7.20 34.62 -12.54
CA GLN A 108 -7.38 35.08 -13.92
C GLN A 108 -8.84 35.41 -14.26
N GLN A 109 -9.79 34.55 -13.87
CA GLN A 109 -11.22 34.80 -14.08
C GLN A 109 -11.71 36.04 -13.33
N VAL A 110 -11.25 36.25 -12.10
CA VAL A 110 -11.60 37.46 -11.32
C VAL A 110 -11.06 38.70 -12.02
N MET A 111 -9.81 38.68 -12.51
CA MET A 111 -9.25 39.81 -13.28
C MET A 111 -10.02 40.08 -14.58
N GLU A 112 -10.46 39.04 -15.30
CA GLU A 112 -11.28 39.19 -16.52
C GLU A 112 -12.69 39.75 -16.23
N ILE A 113 -13.29 39.38 -15.09
CA ILE A 113 -14.58 39.93 -14.65
C ILE A 113 -14.44 41.40 -14.24
N GLU A 114 -13.36 41.76 -13.54
CA GLU A 114 -13.05 43.14 -13.19
C GLU A 114 -12.77 44.00 -14.44
N GLU A 115 -12.06 43.48 -15.46
CA GLU A 115 -11.85 44.22 -16.72
C GLU A 115 -13.14 44.39 -17.53
N ASN A 116 -14.03 43.39 -17.54
CA ASN A 116 -15.30 43.45 -18.29
C ASN A 116 -16.41 44.22 -17.56
N GLY A 117 -16.34 44.37 -16.23
CA GLY A 117 -17.29 45.13 -15.41
C GLY A 117 -17.24 46.65 -15.58
N PHE A 118 -16.24 47.19 -16.29
CA PHE A 118 -16.05 48.63 -16.53
C PHE A 118 -16.61 49.13 -17.88
N GLN A 119 -17.49 48.37 -18.56
CA GLN A 119 -18.09 48.79 -19.85
C GLN A 119 -19.63 48.81 -19.87
N GLU A 120 -20.30 49.29 -18.83
CA GLU A 120 -21.68 49.79 -18.98
C GLU A 120 -21.85 51.13 -18.27
N GLY A 121 -21.60 52.22 -19.01
CA GLY A 121 -21.95 53.56 -18.54
C GLY A 121 -21.27 54.72 -19.28
N GLY A 122 -21.79 55.10 -20.45
CA GLY A 122 -21.75 56.51 -20.90
C GLY A 122 -20.71 56.90 -21.95
N LYS A 123 -21.21 57.59 -22.97
CA LYS A 123 -20.51 58.15 -24.15
C LYS A 123 -19.41 59.15 -23.77
N GLY A 124 -18.28 59.10 -24.50
CA GLY A 124 -17.48 60.29 -24.79
C GLY A 124 -15.95 60.16 -24.68
N PHE A 125 -15.29 60.44 -25.80
CA PHE A 125 -13.89 60.86 -25.99
C PHE A 125 -12.78 59.78 -26.03
N PHE A 126 -12.30 59.62 -27.27
CA PHE A 126 -11.02 59.02 -27.63
C PHE A 126 -9.87 59.50 -26.75
N LYS A 127 -9.19 58.56 -26.08
CA LYS A 127 -7.76 58.69 -25.78
C LYS A 127 -7.07 57.35 -25.99
N ARG A 128 -6.36 57.22 -27.12
CA ARG A 128 -5.41 56.14 -27.39
C ARG A 128 -4.37 56.13 -26.28
N TYR A 129 -4.47 55.21 -25.32
CA TYR A 129 -3.35 54.87 -24.45
C TYR A 129 -2.59 53.70 -25.08
N ARG A 130 -1.38 54.01 -25.55
CA ARG A 130 -0.49 53.09 -26.25
C ARG A 130 0.22 52.23 -25.21
N LYS A 131 0.09 50.91 -25.35
CA LYS A 131 0.80 49.81 -24.66
C LYS A 131 2.15 50.20 -24.02
N SER A 132 2.31 49.84 -22.75
CA SER A 132 3.58 49.31 -22.27
C SER A 132 3.31 48.05 -21.44
N LYS A 133 3.24 46.91 -22.13
CA LYS A 133 3.25 45.58 -21.49
C LYS A 133 4.66 45.36 -20.92
N LYS A 134 4.86 45.71 -19.66
CA LYS A 134 5.77 44.96 -18.79
C LYS A 134 4.89 44.10 -17.90
N ALA A 135 4.38 43.01 -18.48
CA ALA A 135 3.95 41.89 -17.68
C ALA A 135 5.22 41.36 -17.01
N LEU A 136 5.35 41.59 -15.71
CA LEU A 136 6.27 40.84 -14.88
C LEU A 136 5.76 39.40 -14.94
N ALA A 137 6.36 38.58 -15.80
CA ALA A 137 6.02 37.17 -15.86
C ALA A 137 6.21 36.61 -14.45
N PRO A 138 5.21 35.91 -13.87
CA PRO A 138 5.48 35.13 -12.68
C PRO A 138 6.60 34.17 -13.06
N LYS A 139 7.65 34.10 -12.24
CA LYS A 139 8.66 33.05 -12.37
C LYS A 139 7.90 31.73 -12.37
N ALA A 140 7.75 31.15 -13.55
CA ALA A 140 7.31 29.78 -13.69
C ALA A 140 8.25 28.96 -12.81
N VAL A 141 7.70 28.34 -11.77
CA VAL A 141 8.39 27.25 -11.10
C VAL A 141 8.69 26.25 -12.22
N GLU A 142 9.95 26.14 -12.60
CA GLU A 142 10.40 25.12 -13.53
C GLU A 142 10.16 23.77 -12.85
N LEU A 143 8.95 23.23 -13.01
CA LEU A 143 8.80 21.79 -12.96
C LEU A 143 9.71 21.25 -14.06
N PRO A 144 10.62 20.31 -13.77
CA PRO A 144 11.31 19.59 -14.82
C PRO A 144 10.26 18.72 -15.53
N GLN A 145 9.56 19.31 -16.50
CA GLN A 145 8.53 18.65 -17.29
C GLN A 145 9.21 17.87 -18.41
N SER A 146 10.03 16.89 -18.05
CA SER A 146 10.32 15.82 -18.99
C SER A 146 9.01 15.08 -19.26
N SER A 147 8.79 14.68 -20.52
CA SER A 147 7.57 13.99 -20.96
C SER A 147 7.22 12.76 -20.13
N ASP A 148 8.20 12.20 -19.43
CA ASP A 148 8.06 10.98 -18.64
C ASP A 148 7.48 11.24 -17.26
N VAL A 149 7.79 12.38 -16.63
CA VAL A 149 7.24 12.77 -15.32
C VAL A 149 5.72 13.03 -15.43
N LEU A 150 5.28 13.67 -16.51
CA LEU A 150 3.85 13.91 -16.78
C LEU A 150 3.07 12.59 -16.95
N LYS A 151 3.63 11.63 -17.69
CA LYS A 151 3.02 10.30 -17.86
C LYS A 151 2.94 9.54 -16.54
N ILE A 152 3.96 9.66 -15.68
CA ILE A 152 3.96 9.04 -14.35
C ILE A 152 2.87 9.65 -13.47
N ASN A 153 2.74 10.99 -13.45
CA ASN A 153 1.72 11.68 -12.68
C ASN A 153 0.30 11.32 -13.13
N GLN A 154 0.06 11.25 -14.45
CA GLN A 154 -1.22 10.81 -14.98
C GLN A 154 -1.58 9.38 -14.53
N ARG A 155 -0.62 8.45 -14.63
CA ARG A 155 -0.81 7.05 -14.19
C ARG A 155 -1.08 6.95 -12.69
N LEU A 156 -0.45 7.78 -11.87
CA LEU A 156 -0.68 7.87 -10.43
C LEU A 156 -2.12 8.33 -10.11
N MET A 157 -2.61 9.36 -10.81
CA MET A 157 -3.99 9.86 -10.63
C MET A 157 -5.05 8.84 -11.06
N GLU A 158 -4.80 8.15 -12.18
CA GLU A 158 -5.65 7.05 -12.64
C GLU A 158 -5.66 5.90 -11.62
N ALA A 159 -4.49 5.52 -11.09
CA ALA A 159 -4.36 4.46 -10.08
C ALA A 159 -5.05 4.84 -8.75
N SER A 160 -4.96 6.09 -8.32
CA SER A 160 -5.64 6.58 -7.11
C SER A 160 -7.17 6.54 -7.25
N SER A 161 -7.68 6.88 -8.45
CA SER A 161 -9.11 6.87 -8.73
C SER A 161 -9.67 5.51 -9.20
N GLN A 162 -8.81 4.52 -9.46
CA GLN A 162 -9.21 3.26 -10.09
C GLN A 162 -10.30 2.53 -9.29
N PHE A 163 -10.22 2.54 -7.95
CA PHE A 163 -11.19 1.88 -7.07
C PHE A 163 -12.46 2.69 -6.83
N LYS A 164 -12.49 3.97 -7.23
CA LYS A 164 -13.71 4.78 -7.19
C LYS A 164 -14.70 4.35 -8.29
N ARG A 165 -14.20 3.82 -9.41
CA ARG A 165 -14.99 3.36 -10.56
C ARG A 165 -15.46 1.92 -10.39
N LYS A 166 -16.47 1.51 -11.19
CA LYS A 166 -16.92 0.12 -11.24
C LYS A 166 -15.84 -0.73 -11.93
N GLN A 167 -15.46 -1.85 -11.32
CA GLN A 167 -14.34 -2.67 -11.81
C GLN A 167 -14.70 -3.54 -13.03
N GLY A 168 -16.00 -3.73 -13.29
CA GLY A 168 -16.50 -4.58 -14.37
C GLY A 168 -16.30 -6.07 -14.06
N LYS A 169 -16.21 -6.89 -15.11
CA LYS A 169 -15.89 -8.32 -14.99
C LYS A 169 -14.39 -8.50 -14.71
N GLY A 170 -14.06 -9.34 -13.75
CA GLY A 170 -12.68 -9.64 -13.37
C GLY A 170 -12.64 -10.66 -12.23
N THR A 171 -11.45 -10.90 -11.66
CA THR A 171 -11.27 -11.77 -10.50
C THR A 171 -10.69 -11.00 -9.31
N ILE A 172 -11.15 -11.36 -8.11
CA ILE A 172 -10.47 -11.07 -6.85
C ILE A 172 -9.87 -12.39 -6.40
N ASP A 173 -8.55 -12.44 -6.31
CA ASP A 173 -7.82 -13.66 -5.95
C ASP A 173 -7.32 -13.54 -4.52
N VAL A 174 -7.63 -14.53 -3.69
CA VAL A 174 -7.31 -14.55 -2.27
C VAL A 174 -6.35 -15.68 -2.01
N TRP A 175 -5.13 -15.36 -1.60
CA TRP A 175 -4.07 -16.29 -1.26
C TRP A 175 -4.02 -16.44 0.26
N TRP A 176 -4.78 -17.41 0.75
CA TRP A 176 -4.92 -17.71 2.17
C TRP A 176 -3.88 -18.76 2.57
N LEU A 177 -2.71 -18.28 2.99
CA LEU A 177 -1.55 -19.13 3.28
C LEU A 177 -1.39 -19.44 4.77
N PHE A 178 -1.99 -18.62 5.63
CA PHE A 178 -1.93 -18.75 7.08
C PHE A 178 -3.28 -18.42 7.70
N ASP A 179 -3.64 -19.10 8.78
CA ASP A 179 -4.81 -18.75 9.57
C ASP A 179 -4.57 -17.43 10.32
N ASP A 180 -5.27 -16.39 9.87
CA ASP A 180 -5.18 -15.03 10.37
C ASP A 180 -6.45 -14.61 11.13
N GLY A 181 -7.24 -15.57 11.62
CA GLY A 181 -8.49 -15.30 12.31
C GLY A 181 -9.65 -14.96 11.36
N GLY A 182 -9.44 -15.12 10.05
CA GLY A 182 -10.46 -14.97 9.01
C GLY A 182 -10.56 -13.58 8.38
N LEU A 183 -9.68 -12.64 8.75
CA LEU A 183 -9.69 -11.29 8.17
C LEU A 183 -9.41 -11.33 6.67
N THR A 184 -8.46 -12.17 6.24
CA THR A 184 -8.12 -12.38 4.82
C THR A 184 -9.32 -12.87 4.00
N LEU A 185 -10.25 -13.63 4.59
CA LEU A 185 -11.48 -14.10 3.92
C LEU A 185 -12.65 -13.13 4.04
N LEU A 186 -12.74 -12.38 5.15
CA LEU A 186 -13.81 -11.43 5.39
C LEU A 186 -13.73 -10.23 4.42
N LEU A 187 -12.53 -9.71 4.18
CA LEU A 187 -12.30 -8.57 3.28
C LEU A 187 -12.85 -8.79 1.85
N PRO A 188 -12.47 -9.86 1.13
CA PRO A 188 -12.99 -10.12 -0.22
C PRO A 188 -14.51 -10.36 -0.21
N TYR A 189 -15.05 -11.02 0.83
CA TYR A 189 -16.49 -11.16 0.98
C TYR A 189 -17.18 -9.78 1.05
N ILE A 190 -16.72 -8.88 1.93
CA ILE A 190 -17.27 -7.51 2.03
C ILE A 190 -17.16 -6.79 0.69
N LEU A 191 -16.02 -6.91 -0.01
CA LEU A 191 -15.83 -6.27 -1.32
C LEU A 191 -16.88 -6.75 -2.33
N THR A 192 -17.09 -8.06 -2.46
CA THR A 192 -18.07 -8.63 -3.41
C THR A 192 -19.53 -8.22 -3.12
N THR A 193 -19.87 -7.83 -1.89
CA THR A 193 -21.21 -7.27 -1.57
C THR A 193 -21.44 -5.88 -2.17
N ARG A 194 -20.37 -5.14 -2.55
CA ARG A 194 -20.47 -3.75 -3.01
C ARG A 194 -20.71 -3.67 -4.51
N LYS A 195 -21.55 -2.71 -4.93
CA LYS A 195 -21.93 -2.46 -6.35
C LYS A 195 -20.74 -2.35 -7.31
N LYS A 196 -19.59 -1.88 -6.84
CA LYS A 196 -18.37 -1.67 -7.67
C LYS A 196 -17.64 -2.98 -8.00
N TRP A 197 -17.79 -4.01 -7.17
CA TRP A 197 -17.05 -5.27 -7.21
C TRP A 197 -17.94 -6.52 -7.35
N ARG A 198 -19.27 -6.35 -7.30
CA ARG A 198 -20.25 -7.45 -7.40
C ARG A 198 -20.09 -8.33 -8.64
N ASP A 199 -19.58 -7.77 -9.73
CA ASP A 199 -19.38 -8.50 -11.00
C ASP A 199 -18.01 -9.21 -11.06
N CYS A 200 -17.16 -9.06 -10.03
CA CYS A 200 -15.90 -9.77 -9.90
C CYS A 200 -16.12 -11.16 -9.29
N LYS A 201 -15.45 -12.16 -9.85
CA LYS A 201 -15.43 -13.54 -9.34
C LYS A 201 -14.40 -13.66 -8.22
N LEU A 202 -14.76 -14.32 -7.13
CA LEU A 202 -13.87 -14.58 -6.00
C LEU A 202 -13.21 -15.95 -6.16
N ARG A 203 -11.88 -16.01 -6.23
CA ARG A 203 -11.10 -17.27 -6.24
C ARG A 203 -10.25 -17.36 -4.99
N ILE A 204 -10.18 -18.53 -4.37
CA ILE A 204 -9.44 -18.75 -3.12
C ILE A 204 -8.33 -19.78 -3.39
N PHE A 205 -7.10 -19.38 -3.09
CA PHE A 205 -5.88 -20.17 -3.21
C PHE A 205 -5.36 -20.52 -1.83
N ILE A 206 -5.03 -21.80 -1.61
CA ILE A 206 -4.69 -22.33 -0.29
C ILE A 206 -3.46 -23.22 -0.41
N ALA A 207 -2.57 -23.15 0.58
CA ALA A 207 -1.44 -24.06 0.68
C ALA A 207 -1.91 -25.46 1.13
N GLY A 208 -1.56 -26.50 0.40
CA GLY A 208 -1.92 -27.88 0.76
C GLY A 208 -0.85 -28.89 0.34
N GLN A 209 -1.06 -30.15 0.74
CA GLN A 209 -0.19 -31.26 0.35
C GLN A 209 -0.78 -32.04 -0.83
N PRO A 210 0.05 -32.60 -1.73
CA PRO A 210 -0.44 -33.31 -2.92
C PRO A 210 -1.33 -34.50 -2.56
N ASP A 211 -1.07 -35.18 -1.43
CA ASP A 211 -1.82 -36.36 -1.01
C ASP A 211 -3.19 -36.04 -0.41
N ARG A 212 -3.45 -34.77 -0.07
CA ARG A 212 -4.66 -34.33 0.65
C ARG A 212 -5.49 -33.27 -0.06
N VAL A 213 -5.17 -32.95 -1.32
CA VAL A 213 -5.85 -31.89 -2.11
C VAL A 213 -7.37 -31.96 -2.02
N GLN A 214 -7.95 -33.15 -2.21
CA GLN A 214 -9.41 -33.32 -2.20
C GLN A 214 -10.02 -33.12 -0.81
N GLN A 215 -9.33 -33.58 0.24
CA GLN A 215 -9.78 -33.39 1.63
C GLN A 215 -9.72 -31.91 2.02
N ASP A 216 -8.61 -31.25 1.71
CA ASP A 216 -8.41 -29.83 1.97
C ASP A 216 -9.47 -28.99 1.22
N GLU A 217 -9.77 -29.34 -0.03
CA GLU A 217 -10.84 -28.67 -0.80
C GLU A 217 -12.23 -28.81 -0.14
N GLU A 218 -12.61 -30.02 0.29
CA GLU A 218 -13.89 -30.29 0.95
C GLU A 218 -14.01 -29.59 2.31
N GLU A 219 -12.95 -29.61 3.12
CA GLU A 219 -12.88 -28.93 4.42
C GLU A 219 -13.09 -27.42 4.25
N ILE A 220 -12.41 -26.82 3.28
CA ILE A 220 -12.53 -25.38 3.03
C ILE A 220 -13.87 -25.03 2.40
N GLN A 221 -14.40 -25.85 1.50
CA GLN A 221 -15.73 -25.64 0.94
C GLN A 221 -16.80 -25.67 2.05
N SER A 222 -16.67 -26.60 3.01
CA SER A 222 -17.53 -26.68 4.19
C SER A 222 -17.41 -25.43 5.06
N LEU A 223 -16.19 -24.95 5.30
CA LEU A 223 -15.90 -23.73 6.06
C LEU A 223 -16.54 -22.49 5.41
N LEU A 224 -16.33 -22.30 4.11
CA LEU A 224 -16.88 -21.17 3.34
C LEU A 224 -18.41 -21.21 3.30
N LYS A 225 -19.00 -22.41 3.19
CA LYS A 225 -20.46 -22.61 3.27
C LYS A 225 -21.01 -22.17 4.63
N LYS A 226 -20.34 -22.51 5.73
CA LYS A 226 -20.72 -22.07 7.09
C LYS A 226 -20.69 -20.54 7.20
N PHE A 227 -19.68 -19.90 6.63
CA PHE A 227 -19.57 -18.43 6.60
C PHE A 227 -20.41 -17.75 5.52
N ARG A 228 -21.15 -18.52 4.70
CA ARG A 228 -21.97 -18.03 3.58
C ARG A 228 -21.16 -17.21 2.56
N ILE A 229 -19.87 -17.49 2.45
CA ILE A 229 -18.97 -16.86 1.48
C ILE A 229 -19.08 -17.64 0.18
N LYS A 230 -19.52 -16.97 -0.89
CA LYS A 230 -19.61 -17.55 -2.23
C LYS A 230 -18.32 -17.28 -2.99
N CYS A 231 -17.50 -18.30 -3.21
CA CYS A 231 -16.39 -18.28 -4.15
C CYS A 231 -16.76 -18.99 -5.46
N THR A 232 -16.06 -18.67 -6.53
CA THR A 232 -16.18 -19.35 -7.83
C THR A 232 -15.34 -20.62 -7.84
N ASP A 233 -14.07 -20.52 -7.42
CA ASP A 233 -13.10 -21.61 -7.48
C ASP A 233 -12.27 -21.65 -6.20
N ILE A 234 -11.97 -22.86 -5.72
CA ILE A 234 -10.99 -23.14 -4.65
C ILE A 234 -9.82 -23.86 -5.31
N ILE A 235 -8.60 -23.38 -5.10
CA ILE A 235 -7.40 -23.87 -5.76
C ILE A 235 -6.38 -24.22 -4.68
N ILE A 236 -5.99 -25.50 -4.61
CA ILE A 236 -4.97 -25.97 -3.66
C ILE A 236 -3.61 -25.95 -4.34
N ILE A 237 -2.66 -25.26 -3.72
CA ILE A 237 -1.30 -25.09 -4.19
C ILE A 237 -0.40 -26.05 -3.42
N THR A 238 0.22 -26.96 -4.15
CA THR A 238 1.11 -27.99 -3.59
C THR A 238 2.59 -27.67 -3.83
N GLU A 239 2.89 -26.76 -4.75
CA GLU A 239 4.24 -26.46 -5.25
C GLU A 239 5.04 -25.44 -4.41
N LEU A 240 4.55 -25.09 -3.21
CA LEU A 240 5.19 -24.09 -2.34
C LEU A 240 6.54 -24.55 -1.78
N HIS A 241 6.77 -25.86 -1.73
CA HIS A 241 8.01 -26.47 -1.25
C HIS A 241 9.12 -26.49 -2.31
N ILE A 242 8.80 -26.17 -3.57
CA ILE A 242 9.76 -26.15 -4.67
C ILE A 242 10.60 -24.87 -4.58
N LYS A 243 11.92 -24.99 -4.73
CA LYS A 243 12.81 -23.82 -4.75
C LYS A 243 12.48 -22.90 -5.95
N PRO A 244 12.60 -21.57 -5.79
CA PRO A 244 12.36 -20.63 -6.88
C PRO A 244 13.35 -20.84 -8.03
N THR A 245 12.99 -20.30 -9.20
CA THR A 245 13.88 -20.32 -10.37
C THR A 245 15.17 -19.56 -10.08
N SER A 246 16.28 -20.05 -10.67
CA SER A 246 17.61 -19.43 -10.47
C SER A 246 17.65 -17.96 -10.91
N GLU A 247 16.85 -17.58 -11.91
CA GLU A 247 16.74 -16.19 -12.39
C GLU A 247 16.09 -15.29 -11.33
N ASN A 248 14.94 -15.68 -10.78
CA ASN A 248 14.26 -14.89 -9.76
C ASN A 248 15.02 -14.87 -8.44
N TRP A 249 15.71 -15.97 -8.12
CA TRP A 249 16.61 -16.01 -6.97
C TRP A 249 17.77 -15.01 -7.12
N LYS A 250 18.43 -14.99 -8.28
CA LYS A 250 19.49 -14.02 -8.57
C LYS A 250 18.98 -12.57 -8.50
N LEU A 251 17.80 -12.30 -9.04
CA LEU A 251 17.17 -10.97 -8.93
C LEU A 251 16.90 -10.56 -7.48
N PHE A 252 16.63 -11.52 -6.60
CA PHE A 252 16.48 -11.26 -5.17
C PHE A 252 17.84 -10.98 -4.51
N GLU A 253 18.87 -11.79 -4.81
CA GLU A 253 20.24 -11.58 -4.31
C GLU A 253 20.79 -10.21 -4.71
N ASP A 254 20.65 -9.83 -5.97
CA ASP A 254 21.06 -8.52 -6.49
C ASP A 254 20.33 -7.37 -5.79
N MET A 255 19.07 -7.58 -5.42
CA MET A 255 18.27 -6.58 -4.71
C MET A 255 18.75 -6.37 -3.27
N ILE A 256 19.16 -7.42 -2.57
CA ILE A 256 19.59 -7.33 -1.18
C ILE A 256 21.09 -7.00 -1.04
N ALA A 257 21.89 -7.20 -2.09
CA ALA A 257 23.34 -7.01 -2.07
C ALA A 257 23.82 -5.68 -1.44
N PRO A 258 23.20 -4.51 -1.69
CA PRO A 258 23.62 -3.24 -1.07
C PRO A 258 23.43 -3.20 0.46
N PHE A 259 22.53 -4.03 0.98
CA PHE A 259 22.12 -4.04 2.38
C PHE A 259 22.78 -5.17 3.18
N ARG A 260 23.64 -5.99 2.56
CA ARG A 260 24.37 -7.08 3.23
C ARG A 260 25.63 -6.59 3.94
N LEU A 261 26.01 -7.27 5.03
CA LEU A 261 27.23 -7.00 5.79
C LEU A 261 28.47 -7.77 5.27
N TYR A 262 28.27 -8.91 4.59
CA TYR A 262 29.34 -9.81 4.10
C TYR A 262 30.34 -10.18 5.21
N GLU A 263 29.82 -10.67 6.32
CA GLU A 263 30.57 -10.95 7.55
C GLU A 263 31.43 -12.21 7.42
N GLY A 264 30.97 -13.20 6.65
CA GLY A 264 31.69 -14.47 6.46
C GLY A 264 33.06 -14.30 5.79
N SER A 265 33.36 -13.11 5.25
CA SER A 265 34.65 -12.77 4.63
C SER A 265 35.64 -12.08 5.57
N LYS A 266 35.27 -11.80 6.83
CA LYS A 266 36.04 -10.97 7.77
C LYS A 266 36.28 -11.67 9.11
N ASP A 267 37.30 -11.20 9.84
CA ASP A 267 37.61 -11.69 11.19
C ASP A 267 36.47 -11.42 12.18
N THR A 268 36.32 -12.29 13.19
CA THR A 268 35.23 -12.27 14.19
C THR A 268 35.11 -10.93 14.91
N SER A 269 36.21 -10.28 15.29
CA SER A 269 36.21 -8.99 15.98
C SER A 269 35.77 -7.82 15.08
N GLN A 270 36.11 -7.89 13.78
CA GLN A 270 35.68 -6.91 12.78
C GLN A 270 34.20 -7.07 12.45
N ALA A 271 33.73 -8.32 12.33
CA ALA A 271 32.32 -8.62 12.12
C ALA A 271 31.44 -8.09 13.27
N GLU A 272 31.86 -8.28 14.53
CA GLU A 272 31.14 -7.74 15.68
C GLU A 272 31.08 -6.21 15.71
N THR A 273 32.17 -5.55 15.30
CA THR A 273 32.22 -4.08 15.21
C THR A 273 31.26 -3.58 14.13
N LEU A 274 31.26 -4.21 12.95
CA LEU A 274 30.37 -3.87 11.85
C LEU A 274 28.89 -4.08 12.19
N ARG A 275 28.56 -5.13 12.95
CA ARG A 275 27.21 -5.38 13.47
C ARG A 275 26.74 -4.27 14.40
N LYS A 276 27.63 -3.79 15.28
CA LYS A 276 27.33 -2.69 16.21
C LYS A 276 27.13 -1.36 15.48
N GLU A 277 27.95 -1.11 14.46
CA GLU A 277 27.86 0.12 13.66
C GLU A 277 26.64 0.12 12.72
N ASN A 278 26.26 -1.04 12.17
CA ASN A 278 25.21 -1.16 11.16
C ASN A 278 24.19 -2.27 11.52
N PRO A 279 23.43 -2.12 12.62
CA PRO A 279 22.47 -3.15 13.07
C PRO A 279 21.29 -3.33 12.12
N TRP A 280 21.08 -2.39 11.20
CA TRP A 280 19.99 -2.39 10.23
C TRP A 280 20.30 -3.22 8.97
N LYS A 281 21.57 -3.58 8.75
CA LYS A 281 21.99 -4.39 7.60
C LYS A 281 21.77 -5.87 7.85
N ILE A 282 21.68 -6.61 6.75
CA ILE A 282 21.40 -8.05 6.75
C ILE A 282 22.70 -8.81 7.01
N THR A 283 22.68 -9.67 8.03
CA THR A 283 23.81 -10.54 8.36
C THR A 283 23.74 -11.85 7.56
N ASP A 284 24.90 -12.47 7.28
CA ASP A 284 24.90 -13.73 6.53
C ASP A 284 24.26 -14.87 7.34
N ALA A 285 24.51 -14.89 8.66
CA ALA A 285 23.88 -15.86 9.57
C ALA A 285 22.35 -15.72 9.63
N GLU A 286 21.82 -14.52 9.46
CA GLU A 286 20.37 -14.28 9.36
C GLU A 286 19.79 -14.84 8.06
N LEU A 287 20.48 -14.66 6.93
CA LEU A 287 20.06 -15.21 5.64
C LEU A 287 20.03 -16.73 5.67
N ASP A 288 21.06 -17.37 6.22
CA ASP A 288 21.13 -18.83 6.35
C ASP A 288 20.00 -19.34 7.25
N ARG A 289 19.75 -18.66 8.39
CA ARG A 289 18.69 -19.04 9.33
C ARG A 289 17.29 -18.95 8.71
N PHE A 290 17.05 -18.00 7.82
CA PHE A 290 15.75 -17.77 7.19
C PHE A 290 15.74 -18.10 5.69
N GLU A 291 16.62 -19.00 5.22
CA GLU A 291 16.73 -19.39 3.81
C GLU A 291 15.38 -19.91 3.28
N GLU A 292 14.77 -20.89 3.96
CA GLU A 292 13.51 -21.50 3.54
C GLU A 292 12.39 -20.46 3.41
N LYS A 293 12.31 -19.53 4.37
CA LYS A 293 11.29 -18.48 4.38
C LYS A 293 11.51 -17.47 3.28
N THR A 294 12.76 -17.12 3.02
CA THR A 294 13.17 -16.20 1.95
C THR A 294 12.88 -16.82 0.59
N SER A 295 13.28 -18.07 0.39
CA SER A 295 12.97 -18.91 -0.78
C SER A 295 11.47 -18.98 -1.04
N LEU A 296 10.67 -19.22 0.01
CA LEU A 296 9.21 -19.24 -0.08
C LEU A 296 8.63 -17.92 -0.59
N GLN A 297 9.14 -16.75 -0.17
CA GLN A 297 8.61 -15.47 -0.66
C GLN A 297 8.86 -15.26 -2.16
N VAL A 298 10.03 -15.68 -2.65
CA VAL A 298 10.36 -15.61 -4.07
C VAL A 298 9.50 -16.60 -4.86
N ARG A 299 9.37 -17.84 -4.38
CA ARG A 299 8.53 -18.87 -5.02
C ARG A 299 7.06 -18.46 -5.05
N LEU A 300 6.55 -17.90 -3.97
CA LEU A 300 5.17 -17.38 -3.91
C LEU A 300 4.92 -16.30 -4.97
N ASN A 301 5.90 -15.42 -5.19
CA ASN A 301 5.77 -14.40 -6.22
C ASN A 301 5.68 -14.99 -7.64
N GLU A 302 6.41 -16.06 -7.94
CA GLU A 302 6.31 -16.78 -9.21
C GLU A 302 4.90 -17.32 -9.42
N LEU A 303 4.38 -18.05 -8.44
CA LEU A 303 3.04 -18.65 -8.49
C LEU A 303 1.93 -17.58 -8.58
N LEU A 304 2.10 -16.46 -7.86
CA LEU A 304 1.22 -15.29 -7.94
C LEU A 304 1.20 -14.69 -9.35
N GLN A 305 2.37 -14.59 -9.99
CA GLN A 305 2.47 -14.09 -11.36
C GLN A 305 1.86 -15.05 -12.39
N GLU A 306 2.01 -16.36 -12.19
CA GLU A 306 1.44 -17.38 -13.08
C GLU A 306 -0.08 -17.42 -13.00
N SER A 307 -0.65 -17.39 -11.79
CA SER A 307 -2.07 -17.64 -11.56
C SER A 307 -2.94 -16.37 -11.50
N SER A 308 -2.36 -15.25 -11.05
CA SER A 308 -3.11 -14.05 -10.63
C SER A 308 -2.70 -12.76 -11.35
N ARG A 309 -1.88 -12.81 -12.41
CA ARG A 309 -1.45 -11.61 -13.16
C ARG A 309 -2.59 -10.81 -13.80
N ALA A 310 -3.70 -11.45 -14.13
CA ALA A 310 -4.88 -10.79 -14.70
C ALA A 310 -5.92 -10.34 -13.65
N ALA A 311 -5.66 -10.60 -12.36
CA ALA A 311 -6.58 -10.26 -11.29
C ALA A 311 -6.74 -8.74 -11.13
N LYS A 312 -7.92 -8.32 -10.67
CA LYS A 312 -8.20 -6.91 -10.36
C LYS A 312 -7.66 -6.51 -8.98
N LEU A 313 -7.62 -7.48 -8.07
CA LEU A 313 -7.10 -7.33 -6.72
C LEU A 313 -6.58 -8.69 -6.27
N ILE A 314 -5.37 -8.70 -5.72
CA ILE A 314 -4.80 -9.85 -5.02
C ILE A 314 -4.82 -9.54 -3.54
N ILE A 315 -5.35 -10.44 -2.73
CA ILE A 315 -5.27 -10.38 -1.28
C ILE A 315 -4.39 -11.55 -0.85
N VAL A 316 -3.29 -11.29 -0.15
CA VAL A 316 -2.34 -12.33 0.25
C VAL A 316 -1.96 -12.20 1.71
N SER A 317 -1.87 -13.32 2.42
CA SER A 317 -1.40 -13.34 3.80
C SER A 317 0.01 -12.75 3.92
N MET A 318 0.18 -11.77 4.80
CA MET A 318 1.44 -11.06 4.99
C MET A 318 2.46 -11.94 5.71
N PRO A 319 3.73 -12.02 5.25
CA PRO A 319 4.77 -12.70 6.00
C PRO A 319 5.03 -11.96 7.31
N ILE A 320 5.24 -12.71 8.39
CA ILE A 320 5.46 -12.13 9.73
C ILE A 320 6.94 -12.24 10.10
N ALA A 321 7.62 -11.12 10.31
CA ALA A 321 8.92 -11.09 10.97
C ALA A 321 8.75 -10.85 12.47
N ARG A 322 9.48 -11.58 13.32
CA ARG A 322 9.53 -11.30 14.77
C ARG A 322 10.54 -10.19 15.02
N LYS A 323 10.13 -9.16 15.77
CA LYS A 323 10.98 -8.02 16.14
C LYS A 323 12.26 -8.50 16.82
N GLY A 324 13.40 -7.99 16.37
CA GLY A 324 14.73 -8.36 16.89
C GLY A 324 15.26 -9.73 16.44
N SER A 325 14.44 -10.58 15.82
CA SER A 325 14.92 -11.82 15.18
C SER A 325 15.31 -11.63 13.72
N VAL A 326 14.69 -10.64 13.06
CA VAL A 326 14.88 -10.31 11.65
C VAL A 326 15.18 -8.81 11.55
N SER A 327 16.14 -8.44 10.72
CA SER A 327 16.49 -7.07 10.37
C SER A 327 15.40 -6.41 9.53
N ASP A 328 15.21 -5.11 9.73
CA ASP A 328 14.13 -4.36 9.07
C ASP A 328 14.25 -4.42 7.53
N HIS A 329 15.49 -4.43 7.00
CA HIS A 329 15.75 -4.51 5.57
C HIS A 329 15.49 -5.92 5.00
N LEU A 330 15.76 -6.99 5.75
CA LEU A 330 15.37 -8.34 5.32
C LEU A 330 13.84 -8.49 5.32
N TYR A 331 13.16 -7.92 6.31
CA TYR A 331 11.70 -7.96 6.31
C TYR A 331 11.10 -7.19 5.13
N MET A 332 11.60 -5.99 4.83
CA MET A 332 11.18 -5.22 3.66
C MET A 332 11.50 -5.93 2.35
N SER A 333 12.63 -6.64 2.26
CA SER A 333 12.99 -7.40 1.06
C SER A 333 12.02 -8.57 0.82
N TRP A 334 11.53 -9.23 1.87
CA TRP A 334 10.48 -10.24 1.76
C TRP A 334 9.16 -9.67 1.22
N LEU A 335 8.71 -8.52 1.76
CA LEU A 335 7.49 -7.88 1.28
C LEU A 335 7.63 -7.39 -0.17
N GLU A 336 8.81 -6.87 -0.53
CA GLU A 336 9.14 -6.46 -1.88
C GLU A 336 9.13 -7.64 -2.85
N ALA A 337 9.81 -8.74 -2.50
CA ALA A 337 9.91 -9.95 -3.30
C ALA A 337 8.54 -10.57 -3.57
N LEU A 338 7.72 -10.70 -2.52
CA LEU A 338 6.38 -11.28 -2.62
C LEU A 338 5.46 -10.48 -3.55
N THR A 339 5.58 -9.15 -3.56
CA THR A 339 4.61 -8.26 -4.23
C THR A 339 5.14 -7.58 -5.50
N LYS A 340 6.29 -8.02 -6.01
CA LYS A 340 6.91 -7.46 -7.21
C LYS A 340 6.10 -7.82 -8.47
N ASN A 341 5.92 -6.85 -9.37
CA ASN A 341 5.28 -7.02 -10.68
C ASN A 341 3.85 -7.60 -10.67
N LEU A 342 3.12 -7.43 -9.57
CA LEU A 342 1.73 -7.88 -9.45
C LEU A 342 0.73 -6.75 -9.77
N PRO A 343 -0.55 -7.09 -10.05
CA PRO A 343 -1.66 -6.14 -9.96
C PRO A 343 -1.76 -5.49 -8.56
N PRO A 344 -2.74 -4.62 -8.30
CA PRO A 344 -2.98 -4.12 -6.95
C PRO A 344 -3.05 -5.27 -5.93
N THR A 345 -2.12 -5.23 -4.96
CA THR A 345 -1.95 -6.31 -3.99
C THR A 345 -2.12 -5.77 -2.58
N LEU A 346 -2.91 -6.49 -1.79
CA LEU A 346 -3.21 -6.19 -0.41
C LEU A 346 -2.64 -7.30 0.46
N LEU A 347 -1.56 -6.98 1.17
CA LEU A 347 -1.00 -7.85 2.19
C LEU A 347 -1.83 -7.73 3.44
N VAL A 348 -2.35 -8.85 3.96
CA VAL A 348 -3.25 -8.85 5.13
C VAL A 348 -2.70 -9.75 6.21
N ARG A 349 -2.80 -9.26 7.45
CA ARG A 349 -2.60 -10.06 8.65
C ARG A 349 -3.70 -9.71 9.64
N GLY A 350 -4.54 -10.67 10.01
CA GLY A 350 -5.43 -10.49 11.16
C GLY A 350 -4.70 -10.61 12.50
N ASN A 351 -5.43 -10.34 13.57
CA ASN A 351 -4.91 -10.38 14.95
C ASN A 351 -5.14 -11.73 15.64
N HIS A 352 -5.39 -12.79 14.87
CA HIS A 352 -5.69 -14.15 15.33
C HIS A 352 -6.90 -14.27 16.27
N LYS A 353 -7.67 -13.19 16.48
CA LYS A 353 -9.01 -13.25 17.06
C LYS A 353 -10.00 -13.55 15.96
N SER A 354 -10.86 -14.55 16.16
CA SER A 354 -11.82 -14.94 15.15
C SER A 354 -12.75 -13.77 14.82
N VAL A 355 -12.69 -13.28 13.59
CA VAL A 355 -13.63 -12.29 13.05
C VAL A 355 -14.82 -12.96 12.36
N LEU A 356 -14.74 -14.26 12.14
CA LEU A 356 -15.81 -15.08 11.60
C LEU A 356 -16.47 -15.84 12.76
N THR A 357 -17.47 -15.21 13.37
CA THR A 357 -18.22 -15.82 14.47
C THR A 357 -19.36 -16.68 13.94
N PHE A 358 -19.50 -17.89 14.50
CA PHE A 358 -20.66 -18.74 14.23
C PHE A 358 -21.87 -18.12 14.92
N TYR A 359 -22.90 -17.77 14.16
CA TYR A 359 -24.22 -17.57 14.73
C TYR A 359 -24.80 -18.96 14.99
N SER A 360 -24.74 -19.38 16.26
CA SER A 360 -25.42 -20.57 16.79
C SER A 360 -26.93 -20.43 16.72
#